data_AF-A0A9Q5D6F4-F1
#
_entry.id   AF-A0A9Q5D6F4-F1
#
_cell.length_a   1.000
_cell.length_b   1.000
_cell.length_c   1.000
_cell.angle_alpha   90.00
_cell.angle_beta   90.00
_cell.angle_gamma   90.00
#
_symmetry.space_group_name_H-M   'P 1'
#
loop_
_entity.id
_entity.type
_entity.pdbx_description
1 polymer ?
#
loop_
_entity_poly.entity_id
_entity_poly.type
_entity_poly.pdbx_seq_one_letter_code
_entity_poly.pdbx_strand_id
1 'polypeptide(L)' 'MYKDGHIIREKMQKASLSQSDLLESLRLETKCGDFDKVDQVYMETNGRLSFIMKAT' A
#
# COMPACT_ATOMS: atom_id res chain seq x y z
N MET A 1 -1.54 -1.90 5.78
CA MET A 1 -0.44 -0.93 5.64
C MET A 1 -0.96 0.47 5.42
N TYR A 2 -2.00 0.63 4.61
CA TYR A 2 -2.69 1.90 4.38
C TYR A 2 -4.20 1.65 4.44
N LYS A 3 -4.95 2.56 5.06
CA LYS A 3 -6.41 2.48 5.17
C LYS A 3 -6.98 3.87 5.42
N ASP A 4 -8.13 4.18 4.83
CA ASP A 4 -8.89 5.43 5.05
C ASP A 4 -8.03 6.69 4.83
N GLY A 5 -7.11 6.67 3.86
CA GLY A 5 -6.21 7.80 3.58
C GLY A 5 -4.95 7.87 4.45
N HIS A 6 -4.74 6.92 5.36
CA HIS A 6 -3.65 6.98 6.35
C HIS A 6 -2.73 5.77 6.30
N ILE A 7 -1.42 6.02 6.35
CA ILE A 7 -0.40 4.98 6.55
C ILE A 7 -0.43 4.53 8.01
N ILE A 8 -0.56 3.22 8.22
CA ILE A 8 -0.54 2.59 9.54
C ILE A 8 0.91 2.20 9.86
N ARG A 9 1.66 3.13 10.45
CA ARG A 9 3.12 2.99 10.71
C ARG A 9 3.52 1.73 11.46
N GLU A 10 2.73 1.28 12.44
CA GLU A 10 3.02 0.03 13.17
C GLU A 10 3.04 -1.19 12.26
N LYS A 11 2.11 -1.27 11.30
CA LYS A 11 2.08 -2.38 10.35
C LYS A 11 3.27 -2.32 9.39
N MET A 12 3.66 -1.11 8.97
CA MET A 12 4.84 -0.88 8.13
C MET A 12 6.12 -1.37 8.83
N GLN A 13 6.31 -0.98 10.08
CA GLN A 13 7.48 -1.40 10.87
C GLN A 13 7.52 -2.91 11.08
N LYS A 14 6.38 -3.55 11.41
CA LYS A 14 6.30 -5.01 11.54
C LYS A 14 6.64 -5.75 10.25
N ALA A 15 6.40 -5.12 9.11
CA ALA A 15 6.71 -5.65 7.79
C ALA A 15 8.09 -5.23 7.27
N SER A 16 8.86 -4.45 8.04
CA SER A 16 10.11 -3.83 7.58
C SER A 16 9.95 -3.04 6.26
N LEU A 17 8.79 -2.41 6.06
CA LEU A 17 8.47 -1.63 4.87
C LEU A 17 8.63 -0.14 5.12
N SER A 18 9.23 0.55 4.17
CA SER A 18 9.30 2.00 4.09
C SER A 18 8.14 2.55 3.26
N GLN A 19 7.88 3.86 3.36
CA GLN A 19 6.91 4.51 2.47
C GLN A 19 7.31 4.39 0.99
N SER A 20 8.61 4.45 0.68
CA SER A 20 9.14 4.29 -0.68
C SER A 20 8.87 2.90 -1.26
N ASP A 21 9.03 1.83 -0.46
CA ASP A 21 8.74 0.45 -0.89
C ASP A 21 7.27 0.29 -1.28
N LEU A 22 6.40 0.95 -0.53
CA LEU A 22 4.96 0.91 -0.74
C LEU A 22 4.53 1.70 -1.99
N LEU A 23 5.15 2.85 -2.24
CA LEU A 23 4.98 3.64 -3.46
C LEU A 23 5.50 2.89 -4.69
N GLU A 24 6.65 2.25 -4.59
CA GLU A 24 7.22 1.47 -5.69
C GLU A 24 6.30 0.29 -6.05
N SER A 25 5.85 -0.46 -5.03
CA SER A 25 4.93 -1.57 -5.21
C SER A 25 3.59 -1.12 -5.80
N LEU A 26 3.06 0.02 -5.33
CA LEU A 26 1.84 0.62 -5.88
C LEU A 26 2.00 0.90 -7.38
N ARG A 27 3.12 1.53 -7.76
CA ARG A 27 3.41 1.86 -9.17
C ARG A 27 3.55 0.62 -10.04
N LEU A 28 4.19 -0.43 -9.52
CA LEU A 28 4.40 -1.67 -10.28
C LEU A 28 3.08 -2.39 -10.56
N GLU A 29 2.25 -2.55 -9.52
CA GLU A 29 1.02 -3.37 -9.57
C GLU A 29 -0.16 -2.63 -10.20
N THR A 30 -0.33 -1.34 -9.90
CA THR A 30 -1.54 -0.57 -10.29
C THR A 30 -1.29 0.46 -11.40
N LYS A 31 -0.02 0.69 -11.75
CA LYS A 31 0.42 1.79 -12.65
C LYS A 31 0.04 3.19 -12.15
N CYS A 32 -0.36 3.34 -10.88
CA CYS A 32 -0.61 4.63 -10.25
C CYS A 32 0.62 5.13 -9.47
N GLY A 33 0.85 6.44 -9.47
CA GLY A 33 1.99 7.07 -8.78
C GLY A 33 1.65 7.67 -7.41
N ASP A 34 0.37 7.62 -7.02
CA ASP A 34 -0.15 8.32 -5.86
C ASP A 34 -1.19 7.46 -5.12
N PHE A 35 -1.28 7.67 -3.80
CA PHE A 35 -2.22 6.96 -2.94
C PHE A 35 -3.64 7.53 -2.98
N ASP A 36 -3.90 8.59 -3.75
CA ASP A 36 -5.19 9.27 -3.76
C ASP A 36 -6.30 8.33 -4.27
N LYS A 37 -5.95 7.47 -5.24
CA LYS A 37 -6.84 6.47 -5.83
C LYS A 37 -6.91 5.16 -5.04
N VAL A 38 -6.14 5.03 -3.96
CA VAL A 38 -6.06 3.80 -3.16
C VAL A 38 -6.99 3.92 -1.96
N ASP A 39 -7.82 2.91 -1.77
CA ASP A 39 -8.67 2.76 -0.58
C ASP A 39 -7.87 2.07 0.53
N GLN A 40 -7.32 0.88 0.24
CA GLN A 40 -6.66 0.04 1.24
C GLN A 40 -5.44 -0.69 0.67
N VAL A 41 -4.44 -0.92 1.52
CA VAL A 41 -3.26 -1.74 1.20
C VAL A 41 -3.02 -2.80 2.26
N TYR A 42 -2.87 -4.04 1.82
CA TYR A 42 -2.59 -5.20 2.66
C TYR A 42 -1.27 -5.84 2.31
N MET A 43 -0.64 -6.47 3.29
CA MET A 43 0.48 -7.37 3.04
C MET A 43 -0.04 -8.79 3.13
N GLU A 44 0.16 -9.54 2.06
CA GLU A 44 -0.16 -10.95 1.96
C GLU A 44 0.87 -11.78 2.74
N THR A 45 0.52 -13.03 3.06
CA THR A 45 1.43 -13.97 3.75
C THR A 45 2.69 -14.32 2.95
N ASN A 46 2.67 -14.13 1.63
CA ASN A 46 3.81 -14.33 0.74
C ASN A 46 4.73 -13.10 0.61
N GLY A 47 4.46 -12.02 1.35
CA GLY A 47 5.22 -10.78 1.31
C GLY A 47 4.85 -9.82 0.19
N ARG A 48 3.85 -10.13 -0.65
CA ARG A 48 3.33 -9.19 -1.65
C ARG A 48 2.37 -8.18 -1.05
N LEU A 49 2.21 -7.05 -1.73
CA LEU A 49 1.25 -6.02 -1.38
C LEU A 49 0.03 -6.09 -2.30
N SER A 50 -1.15 -6.17 -1.71
CA SER A 50 -2.43 -6.10 -2.40
C SER A 50 -3.00 -4.68 -2.25
N PHE A 51 -3.45 -4.10 -3.36
CA PHE A 51 -4.01 -2.75 -3.42
C PHE A 51 -5.50 -2.81 -3.77
N ILE A 52 -6.33 -2.20 -2.92
CA ILE A 52 -7.74 -1.96 -3.22
C ILE A 52 -7.86 -0.51 -3.67
N MET A 53 -8.37 -0.31 -4.89
CA MET A 53 -8.60 1.01 -5.47
C MET A 53 -9.98 1.53 -5.05
N LYS A 54 -10.12 2.85 -4.89
CA LYS A 54 -11.42 3.49 -4.66
C LYS A 54 -12.33 3.24 -5.86
N ALA A 55 -13.60 2.93 -5.60
CA ALA A 55 -14.61 2.93 -6.65
C ALA A 55 -14.75 4.36 -7.20
N THR A 56 -14.72 4.49 -8.53
CA THR A 56 -14.94 5.78 -9.23
C THR A 56 -16.42 6.12 -9.23
#